data_AF-A0A183JP57-F1
#
_entry.id   AF-A0A183JP57-F1
#
_cell.length_a   1.000
_cell.length_b   1.000
_cell.length_c   1.000
_cell.angle_alpha   90.00
_cell.angle_beta   90.00
_cell.angle_gamma   90.00
#
_symmetry.space_group_name_H-M   'P 1'
#
loop_
_entity.id
_entity.type
_entity.pdbx_description
1 polymer ?
#
loop_
_entity_poly.entity_id
_entity_poly.type
_entity_poly.pdbx_seq_one_letter_code
_entity_poly.pdbx_strand_id
1 'polypeptide(L)' 'MFDQENERNINILTYSGLIIARCLCSIIKLFPEQLISRHRDVNILPFLDQLADDPNQNVRIEAVQARNLWLI' A
#
# COMPACT_ATOMS: atom_id res chain seq x y z
N MET A 1 -28.26 10.42 0.06
CA MET A 1 -27.25 11.33 -0.55
C MET A 1 -25.89 11.20 0.17
N PHE A 2 -25.86 11.06 1.50
CA PHE A 2 -24.64 10.75 2.27
C PHE A 2 -23.95 9.43 1.88
N ASP A 3 -24.71 8.39 1.50
CA ASP A 3 -24.13 7.07 1.18
C ASP A 3 -23.27 7.08 -0.09
N GLN A 4 -23.66 7.84 -1.12
CA GLN A 4 -22.92 7.89 -2.39
C GLN A 4 -21.60 8.65 -2.29
N GLU A 5 -21.52 9.66 -1.43
CA GLU A 5 -20.29 10.41 -1.18
C GLU A 5 -19.32 9.58 -0.33
N ASN A 6 -19.84 8.84 0.65
CA ASN A 6 -19.06 7.91 1.46
C ASN A 6 -18.51 6.74 0.60
N GLU A 7 -19.33 6.14 -0.26
CA GLU A 7 -18.90 5.12 -1.21
C GLU A 7 -17.86 5.63 -2.21
N ARG A 8 -17.99 6.87 -2.69
CA ARG A 8 -16.98 7.51 -3.55
C ARG A 8 -15.67 7.72 -2.82
N ASN A 9 -15.71 8.20 -1.57
CA ASN A 9 -14.52 8.41 -0.76
C ASN A 9 -13.81 7.09 -0.46
N ILE A 10 -14.56 6.03 -0.12
CA ILE A 10 -14.03 4.67 0.05
C ILE A 10 -13.35 4.22 -1.25
N ASN A 11 -14.02 4.36 -2.41
CA ASN A 11 -13.43 3.95 -3.68
C ASN A 11 -12.16 4.73 -4.03
N ILE A 12 -12.10 6.04 -3.76
CA ILE A 12 -10.89 6.85 -3.99
C ILE A 12 -9.75 6.38 -3.08
N LEU A 13 -10.02 6.12 -1.79
CA LEU A 13 -9.04 5.58 -0.85
C LEU A 13 -8.51 4.20 -1.31
N THR A 14 -9.41 3.31 -1.70
CA THR A 14 -9.09 1.97 -2.23
C THR A 14 -8.20 2.05 -3.48
N TYR A 15 -8.55 2.89 -4.44
CA TYR A 15 -7.75 3.09 -5.66
C TYR A 15 -6.38 3.73 -5.37
N SER A 16 -6.34 4.66 -4.42
CA SER A 16 -5.09 5.30 -4.00
C SER A 16 -4.15 4.29 -3.34
N GLY A 17 -4.66 3.44 -2.44
CA GLY A 17 -3.92 2.36 -1.80
C GLY A 17 -3.34 1.38 -2.80
N LEU A 18 -4.13 0.99 -3.81
CA LEU A 18 -3.68 0.12 -4.91
C LEU A 18 -2.48 0.70 -5.66
N ILE A 19 -2.56 1.97 -6.05
CA ILE A 19 -1.49 2.66 -6.79
C ILE A 19 -0.24 2.76 -5.91
N ILE A 20 -0.39 3.11 -4.64
CA ILE A 20 0.73 3.22 -3.70
C ILE A 20 1.43 1.86 -3.53
N ALA A 21 0.68 0.78 -3.31
CA ALA A 21 1.27 -0.57 -3.17
C ALA A 21 2.08 -0.97 -4.42
N ARG A 22 1.56 -0.71 -5.61
CA ARG A 22 2.27 -0.94 -6.89
C ARG A 22 3.53 -0.09 -7.02
N CYS A 23 3.47 1.18 -6.65
CA CYS A 23 4.64 2.05 -6.63
C CYS A 23 5.70 1.52 -5.66
N LEU A 24 5.30 1.05 -4.48
CA LEU A 24 6.21 0.49 -3.47
C LEU A 24 6.94 -0.77 -3.97
N CYS A 25 6.31 -1.61 -4.81
CA CYS A 25 6.98 -2.73 -5.50
C CYS A 25 8.12 -2.28 -6.43
N SER A 26 8.03 -1.07 -6.99
CA SER A 26 9.04 -0.51 -7.89
C SER A 26 10.11 0.27 -7.14
N ILE A 27 9.71 1.08 -6.14
CA ILE A 27 10.59 1.94 -5.34
C ILE A 27 11.72 1.16 -4.69
N ILE A 28 11.43 -0.02 -4.12
CA ILE A 28 12.44 -0.85 -3.46
C ILE A 28 13.59 -1.27 -4.39
N LYS A 29 13.35 -1.31 -5.71
CA LYS A 29 14.36 -1.66 -6.72
C LYS A 29 15.18 -0.46 -7.19
N LEU A 30 14.71 0.75 -6.91
CA LEU A 30 15.28 2.00 -7.43
C LEU A 30 16.18 2.72 -6.43
N PHE A 31 15.96 2.53 -5.13
CA PHE A 31 16.66 3.25 -4.09
C PHE A 31 17.61 2.36 -3.29
N PRO A 32 18.73 2.90 -2.79
CA PRO A 32 19.66 2.17 -1.94
C PRO A 32 19.00 1.73 -0.63
N GLU A 33 19.40 0.58 -0.09
CA GLU A 33 18.87 0.00 1.15
C GLU A 33 18.90 0.99 2.34
N GLN A 34 19.98 1.77 2.46
CA GLN A 34 20.14 2.76 3.53
C GLN A 34 19.07 3.87 3.49
N LEU A 35 18.54 4.19 2.30
CA LEU A 35 17.51 5.21 2.14
C LEU A 35 16.11 4.67 2.44
N ILE A 36 15.87 3.40 2.10
CA ILE A 36 14.55 2.76 2.29
C ILE A 36 14.38 2.21 3.71
N SER A 37 15.44 1.72 4.35
CA SER A 37 15.42 1.09 5.69
C SER A 37 14.89 2.03 6.77
N ARG A 38 15.24 3.31 6.72
CA ARG A 38 14.75 4.33 7.67
C ARG A 38 13.22 4.53 7.63
N HIS A 39 12.58 4.18 6.52
CA HIS A 39 11.14 4.31 6.34
C HIS A 39 10.39 2.97 6.38
N ARG A 40 11.10 1.86 6.12
CA ARG A 40 10.54 0.51 6.02
C ARG A 40 9.68 0.17 7.23
N ASP A 41 10.28 0.13 8.41
CA ASP A 41 9.63 -0.42 9.60
C ASP A 41 8.65 0.57 10.26
N VAL A 42 8.86 1.87 10.02
CA VAL A 42 8.08 2.94 10.65
C VAL A 42 6.86 3.33 9.83
N ASN A 43 6.97 3.34 8.50
CA ASN A 43 5.93 3.88 7.61
C ASN A 43 5.44 2.84 6.60
N ILE A 44 6.36 2.15 5.92
CA ILE A 44 6.00 1.33 4.77
C ILE A 44 5.33 0.02 5.17
N LEU A 45 5.94 -0.75 6.07
CA LEU A 45 5.36 -2.02 6.53
C LEU A 45 4.01 -1.81 7.24
N PRO A 46 3.86 -0.86 8.18
CA PRO A 46 2.55 -0.61 8.80
C PRO A 46 1.47 -0.18 7.81
N PHE A 47 1.82 0.62 6.81
CA PHE A 47 0.86 1.01 5.77
C PHE A 47 0.45 -0.18 4.89
N LEU A 48 1.40 -1.03 4.53
CA LEU A 48 1.11 -2.25 3.76
C LEU A 48 0.30 -3.27 4.57
N ASP A 49 0.51 -3.35 5.88
CA ASP A 49 -0.32 -4.15 6.79
C ASP A 49 -1.78 -3.64 6.79
N GLN A 50 -2.00 -2.32 6.85
CA GLN A 50 -3.34 -1.73 6.76
C GLN A 50 -4.03 -2.06 5.43
N LEU A 51 -3.30 -1.98 4.30
CA LEU A 51 -3.84 -2.31 3.00
C LEU A 51 -4.10 -3.82 2.81
N ALA A 52 -3.42 -4.68 3.58
CA ALA A 52 -3.67 -6.11 3.55
C ALA A 52 -5.05 -6.48 4.13
N ASP A 53 -5.64 -5.60 4.93
CA ASP A 53 -6.99 -5.73 5.49
C ASP A 53 -8.07 -4.98 4.67
N ASP A 54 -7.71 -4.41 3.51
CA ASP A 54 -8.64 -3.64 2.66
C ASP A 54 -9.79 -4.52 2.13
N PRO A 55 -11.05 -4.04 2.07
CA PRO A 55 -12.18 -4.81 1.55
C PRO A 55 -12.00 -5.23 0.09
N ASN A 56 -11.24 -4.49 -0.71
CA ASN A 56 -10.96 -4.81 -2.10
C ASN A 56 -9.83 -5.84 -2.23
N GLN A 57 -10.15 -6.98 -2.84
CA GLN A 57 -9.20 -8.07 -3.03
C GLN A 57 -7.95 -7.67 -3.82
N ASN A 58 -8.08 -6.79 -4.82
CA ASN A 58 -6.93 -6.37 -5.62
C ASN A 58 -5.95 -5.54 -4.78
N VAL A 59 -6.46 -4.70 -3.88
CA VAL A 59 -5.62 -3.92 -2.95
C VAL A 59 -4.86 -4.87 -2.02
N ARG A 60 -5.55 -5.85 -1.43
CA ARG A 60 -4.91 -6.84 -0.55
C ARG A 60 -3.79 -7.60 -1.24
N ILE A 61 -4.01 -8.08 -2.48
CA ILE A 61 -3.01 -8.85 -3.23
C ILE A 61 -1.75 -8.01 -3.45
N GLU A 62 -1.90 -6.78 -3.92
CA GLU A 62 -0.78 -5.88 -4.22
C GLU A 62 -0.05 -5.45 -2.93
N ALA A 63 -0.79 -5.22 -1.85
CA ALA A 63 -0.23 -4.90 -0.55
C ALA A 63 0.65 -6.04 0.00
N VAL A 64 0.17 -7.28 -0.06
CA VAL A 64 0.93 -8.47 0.37
C VAL A 64 2.16 -8.68 -0.51
N GLN A 65 2.03 -8.51 -1.83
CA GLN A 65 3.17 -8.61 -2.75
C GLN A 65 4.24 -7.56 -2.44
N ALA A 66 3.84 -6.29 -2.29
CA ALA A 66 4.73 -5.22 -1.88
C ALA A 66 5.39 -5.56 -0.54
N ARG A 67 4.60 -5.94 0.48
CA ARG A 67 5.11 -6.24 1.81
C ARG A 67 6.20 -7.31 1.79
N ASN A 68 5.98 -8.40 1.06
CA ASN A 68 6.96 -9.47 0.94
C ASN A 68 8.28 -8.99 0.32
N LEU A 69 8.23 -8.09 -0.66
CA LEU A 69 9.43 -7.47 -1.23
C LEU A 69 10.18 -6.64 -0.19
N TRP A 70 9.45 -5.90 0.66
CA TRP A 70 10.03 -5.01 1.67
C TRP A 70 10.58 -5.73 2.91
N LEU A 71 10.37 -7.05 3.03
CA LEU A 71 10.92 -7.88 4.10
C LEU A 71 12.22 -8.59 3.73
N ILE A 72 12.63 -8.54 2.45
CA ILE A 72 13.88 -9.12 1.93
C ILE A 72 15.00 -8.08 2.07
#